data_AF-A0AAD7G792-F1
#
_entry.id   AF-A0AAD7G792-F1
#
_cell.length_a   1.000
_cell.length_b   1.000
_cell.length_c   1.000
_cell.angle_alpha   90.00
_cell.angle_beta   90.00
_cell.angle_gamma   90.00
#
_symmetry.space_group_name_H-M   'P 1'
#
loop_
_entity.id
_entity.type
_entity.pdbx_description
1 polymer ?
#
loop_
_entity_poly.entity_id
_entity_poly.type
_entity_poly.pdbx_seq_one_letter_code
_entity_poly.pdbx_strand_id
1 'polypeptide(L)'
;MSENGPTPSNSLGGEILPPSNTGGNPQSGDGSGGPQNPGAQSGNPQNQASAGPAGNPTGGGSPRDCEVIVDQYRRQRVPKSKALHEIYQKLLATGVGDAFNIEAAFSSFLKAIDDHDQQERSAADRGGDRVPARDAGAPGPGPRRSPTPPAFERPVLYRTSFTERSESLGGGLELRFRAVAPTKLVNDAGTWTIAFDRMHAAMLFIFPHHARELNGYRDYIISLFAATSNLFHCRIIEFDKAARKHVTQRRDIEFTDFVKFMDIKTAVIDSIGVGVLDAQRESSSGAARKSKSEACNNWNSGRCTANAGACRRLHICNLCKTAGHKGPDCPDHPWN
;
A
#
# COMPACT_ATOMS: atom_id res chain seq x y z
N MET A 1 9.63 -75.93 22.16
CA MET A 1 8.94 -74.91 22.98
C MET A 1 8.63 -73.77 22.02
N SER A 2 7.67 -73.96 21.12
CA SER A 2 6.22 -73.67 21.31
C SER A 2 5.97 -72.17 21.39
N GLU A 3 5.07 -71.50 20.66
CA GLU A 3 4.13 -71.83 19.58
C GLU A 3 3.41 -70.50 19.19
N ASN A 4 2.97 -70.39 17.93
CA ASN A 4 1.75 -69.71 17.42
C ASN A 4 1.51 -68.17 17.55
N GLY A 5 1.26 -67.51 16.40
CA GLY A 5 0.54 -66.21 16.27
C GLY A 5 -1.00 -66.39 16.33
N PRO A 6 -1.87 -65.66 15.57
CA PRO A 6 -1.88 -64.27 15.05
C PRO A 6 -3.22 -63.50 15.40
N THR A 7 -3.45 -62.37 14.73
CA THR A 7 -4.59 -61.39 14.70
C THR A 7 -6.05 -61.87 14.87
N PRO A 8 -7.00 -60.92 15.11
CA PRO A 8 -8.06 -60.64 14.11
C PRO A 8 -8.32 -59.12 13.93
N SER A 9 -8.35 -58.56 12.71
CA SER A 9 -9.52 -58.29 11.85
C SER A 9 -10.88 -58.18 12.54
N ASN A 10 -11.54 -57.02 12.38
CA ASN A 10 -12.99 -56.97 12.26
C ASN A 10 -13.43 -55.89 11.26
N SER A 11 -14.45 -56.25 10.50
CA SER A 11 -14.96 -55.61 9.29
C SER A 11 -16.44 -55.26 9.49
N LEU A 12 -16.97 -54.41 8.60
CA LEU A 12 -18.37 -54.25 8.18
C LEU A 12 -19.34 -53.33 8.95
N GLY A 13 -20.04 -52.52 8.14
CA GLY A 13 -21.40 -52.00 8.35
C GLY A 13 -21.45 -50.49 8.58
N GLY A 14 -22.18 -49.66 7.82
CA GLY A 14 -23.14 -49.86 6.74
C GLY A 14 -23.68 -48.49 6.31
N GLU A 15 -24.14 -48.41 5.06
CA GLU A 15 -24.93 -47.32 4.50
C GLU A 15 -26.19 -47.01 5.34
N ILE A 16 -26.69 -45.76 5.29
CA ILE A 16 -28.11 -45.36 5.19
C ILE A 16 -28.17 -43.81 5.03
N LEU A 17 -28.44 -43.34 3.80
CA LEU A 17 -29.31 -42.18 3.52
C LEU A 17 -30.77 -42.65 3.74
N PRO A 18 -31.82 -41.81 3.99
CA PRO A 18 -32.16 -40.55 3.28
C PRO A 18 -33.03 -39.59 4.20
N PRO A 19 -33.98 -38.73 3.75
CA PRO A 19 -34.30 -38.25 2.41
C PRO A 19 -34.45 -36.72 2.23
N SER A 20 -34.42 -36.37 0.94
CA SER A 20 -34.92 -35.17 0.30
C SER A 20 -36.35 -34.82 0.70
N ASN A 21 -36.62 -33.53 0.92
CA ASN A 21 -37.98 -33.00 1.01
C ASN A 21 -38.31 -32.18 -0.25
N THR A 22 -39.29 -32.66 -0.98
CA THR A 22 -39.96 -32.03 -2.12
C THR A 22 -41.24 -31.35 -1.65
N GLY A 23 -41.52 -30.15 -2.16
CA GLY A 23 -42.91 -29.73 -2.42
C GLY A 23 -43.27 -28.28 -2.05
N GLY A 24 -43.83 -27.56 -3.03
CA GLY A 24 -44.93 -26.62 -2.77
C GLY A 24 -44.70 -25.14 -3.08
N ASN A 25 -44.83 -24.75 -4.35
CA ASN A 25 -45.37 -23.45 -4.81
C ASN A 25 -46.93 -23.54 -4.74
N PRO A 26 -47.79 -22.54 -5.09
CA PRO A 26 -47.68 -21.07 -5.23
C PRO A 26 -48.78 -20.29 -4.47
N GLN A 27 -48.67 -18.96 -4.32
CA GLN A 27 -49.80 -18.08 -4.67
C GLN A 27 -49.42 -16.60 -4.81
N SER A 28 -49.76 -16.11 -5.99
CA SER A 28 -49.94 -14.75 -6.46
C SER A 28 -50.90 -13.91 -5.63
N GLY A 29 -50.57 -12.62 -5.48
CA GLY A 29 -51.47 -11.59 -4.97
C GLY A 29 -51.12 -10.24 -5.60
N ASP A 30 -51.77 -9.95 -6.72
CA ASP A 30 -51.87 -8.64 -7.35
C ASP A 30 -52.50 -7.61 -6.38
N GLY A 31 -52.04 -6.37 -6.44
CA GLY A 31 -52.52 -5.29 -5.59
C GLY A 31 -52.13 -3.91 -6.12
N SER A 32 -52.64 -3.60 -7.32
CA SER A 32 -52.60 -2.29 -7.96
C SER A 32 -53.32 -1.21 -7.13
N GLY A 33 -52.66 -0.09 -6.87
CA GLY A 33 -53.27 1.08 -6.22
C GLY A 33 -52.45 2.33 -6.44
N GLY A 34 -52.67 3.00 -7.58
CA GLY A 34 -52.10 4.29 -7.95
C GLY A 34 -52.70 5.49 -7.17
N PRO A 35 -52.37 6.72 -7.58
CA PRO A 35 -51.85 7.76 -6.67
C PRO A 35 -52.82 8.92 -6.45
N GLN A 36 -52.77 9.59 -5.28
CA GLN A 36 -53.29 10.95 -5.11
C GLN A 36 -52.46 11.76 -4.09
N ASN A 37 -51.80 12.80 -4.59
CA ASN A 37 -51.47 14.10 -3.95
C ASN A 37 -52.29 15.14 -4.76
N PRO A 38 -52.55 16.42 -4.38
CA PRO A 38 -51.90 17.21 -3.33
C PRO A 38 -52.83 18.11 -2.49
N GLY A 39 -52.31 18.67 -1.40
CA GLY A 39 -53.03 19.66 -0.59
C GLY A 39 -52.10 20.48 0.30
N ALA A 40 -51.76 21.68 -0.17
CA ALA A 40 -51.04 22.71 0.57
C ALA A 40 -51.93 23.39 1.62
N GLN A 41 -51.35 23.78 2.76
CA GLN A 41 -51.77 24.87 3.66
C GLN A 41 -50.61 25.06 4.67
N SER A 42 -49.78 26.10 4.58
CA SER A 42 -50.04 27.51 4.93
C SER A 42 -50.54 27.69 6.36
N GLY A 43 -49.65 28.09 7.27
CA GLY A 43 -49.99 28.45 8.64
C GLY A 43 -48.76 28.83 9.47
N ASN A 44 -48.32 30.08 9.33
CA ASN A 44 -47.51 30.77 10.34
C ASN A 44 -48.46 31.61 11.19
N PRO A 45 -48.28 31.70 12.52
CA PRO A 45 -48.07 33.04 13.08
C PRO A 45 -47.06 33.07 14.25
N GLN A 46 -46.02 33.87 14.05
CA GLN A 46 -45.70 35.10 14.81
C GLN A 46 -45.85 35.13 16.35
N ASN A 47 -44.71 35.50 16.96
CA ASN A 47 -44.49 36.30 18.17
C ASN A 47 -44.77 35.71 19.57
N GLN A 48 -43.69 35.60 20.34
CA GLN A 48 -43.65 36.13 21.71
C GLN A 48 -42.22 36.54 22.08
N ALA A 49 -42.05 37.85 22.29
CA ALA A 49 -40.93 38.43 23.01
C ALA A 49 -41.30 38.49 24.50
N SER A 50 -40.36 38.18 25.40
CA SER A 50 -40.32 38.72 26.77
C SER A 50 -38.95 38.49 27.42
N ALA A 51 -38.41 39.62 27.91
CA ALA A 51 -37.47 39.87 28.99
C ALA A 51 -36.66 38.71 29.60
N GLY A 52 -35.34 38.93 29.69
CA GLY A 52 -34.43 38.11 30.48
C GLY A 52 -34.59 38.30 31.99
N PRO A 53 -33.87 37.48 32.76
CA PRO A 53 -32.93 38.07 33.72
C PRO A 53 -31.57 37.36 33.77
N ALA A 54 -30.56 38.19 34.07
CA ALA A 54 -29.39 37.93 34.90
C ALA A 54 -28.67 36.56 34.81
N GLY A 55 -27.49 36.63 34.19
CA GLY A 55 -26.23 36.18 34.82
C GLY A 55 -26.11 34.71 35.21
N ASN A 56 -25.71 33.87 34.25
CA ASN A 56 -25.04 32.61 34.54
C ASN A 56 -23.93 32.39 33.49
N PRO A 57 -22.66 32.09 33.87
CA PRO A 57 -21.58 31.87 32.91
C PRO A 57 -21.64 30.44 32.38
N THR A 58 -22.69 30.12 31.63
CA THR A 58 -22.78 28.89 30.85
C THR A 58 -22.23 29.14 29.46
N GLY A 59 -20.91 29.09 29.32
CA GLY A 59 -20.21 29.05 28.04
C GLY A 59 -20.37 27.69 27.35
N GLY A 60 -21.61 27.28 27.07
CA GLY A 60 -21.91 26.12 26.22
C GLY A 60 -21.92 26.55 24.76
N GLY A 61 -21.04 25.98 23.94
CA GLY A 61 -20.79 26.40 22.55
C GLY A 61 -22.03 26.32 21.63
N SER A 62 -22.81 27.39 21.53
CA SER A 62 -23.99 27.41 20.64
C SER A 62 -23.63 26.98 19.20
N PRO A 63 -24.53 26.31 18.45
CA PRO A 63 -24.34 26.04 17.01
C PRO A 63 -23.90 27.27 16.20
N ARG A 64 -24.27 28.47 16.66
CA ARG A 64 -23.82 29.76 16.12
C ARG A 64 -22.30 29.92 16.13
N ASP A 65 -21.60 29.37 17.11
CA ASP A 65 -20.14 29.43 17.17
C ASP A 65 -19.49 28.58 16.08
N CYS A 66 -20.10 27.46 15.70
CA CYS A 66 -19.62 26.60 14.61
C CYS A 66 -19.85 27.27 13.25
N GLU A 67 -20.96 28.01 13.09
CA GLU A 67 -21.23 28.81 11.89
C GLU A 67 -20.15 29.90 11.68
N VAL A 68 -19.68 30.53 12.76
CA VAL A 68 -18.57 31.50 12.68
C VAL A 68 -17.30 30.86 12.13
N ILE A 69 -17.00 29.60 12.50
CA ILE A 69 -15.83 28.88 11.99
C ILE A 69 -16.01 28.53 10.50
N VAL A 70 -17.19 28.07 10.10
CA VAL A 70 -17.50 27.80 8.68
C VAL A 70 -17.38 29.08 7.85
N ASP A 71 -17.83 30.23 8.36
CA ASP A 71 -17.68 31.51 7.66
C ASP A 71 -16.21 31.97 7.60
N GLN A 72 -15.41 31.71 8.63
CA GLN A 72 -13.96 31.95 8.56
C GLN A 72 -13.30 31.06 7.50
N TYR A 73 -13.73 29.80 7.38
CA TYR A 73 -13.26 28.87 6.35
C TYR A 73 -13.61 29.37 4.95
N ARG A 74 -14.88 29.75 4.72
CA ARG A 74 -15.35 30.30 3.43
C ARG A 74 -14.59 31.56 3.01
N ARG A 75 -14.12 32.35 3.98
CA ARG A 75 -13.28 33.54 3.74
C ARG A 75 -11.79 33.22 3.61
N GLN A 76 -11.42 31.94 3.54
CA GLN A 76 -10.04 31.43 3.50
C GLN A 76 -9.15 31.93 4.65
N ARG A 77 -9.74 32.29 5.81
CA ARG A 77 -8.98 32.76 6.99
C ARG A 77 -8.41 31.62 7.82
N VAL A 78 -8.99 30.42 7.70
CA VAL A 78 -8.54 29.22 8.39
C VAL A 78 -8.50 28.04 7.42
N PRO A 79 -7.49 27.15 7.52
CA PRO A 79 -7.43 25.95 6.67
C PRO A 79 -8.49 24.93 7.09
N LYS A 80 -8.94 24.10 6.15
CA LYS A 80 -10.02 23.10 6.33
C LYS A 80 -9.83 22.22 7.55
N SER A 81 -8.63 21.66 7.72
CA SER A 81 -8.31 20.78 8.86
C SER A 81 -8.48 21.47 10.21
N LYS A 82 -8.10 22.74 10.32
CA LYS A 82 -8.24 23.54 11.54
C LYS A 82 -9.71 23.87 11.81
N ALA A 83 -10.46 24.26 10.78
CA ALA A 83 -11.90 24.51 10.90
C ALA A 83 -12.65 23.28 11.42
N LEU A 84 -12.38 22.10 10.85
CA LEU A 84 -13.00 20.84 11.30
C LEU A 84 -12.65 20.48 12.74
N HIS A 85 -11.39 20.67 13.14
CA HIS A 85 -10.96 20.41 14.50
C HIS A 85 -11.65 21.34 15.51
N GLU A 86 -11.73 22.64 15.22
CA GLU A 86 -12.38 23.62 16.09
C GLU A 86 -13.89 23.40 16.20
N ILE A 87 -14.56 23.03 15.10
CA ILE A 87 -15.98 22.67 15.10
C ILE A 87 -16.20 21.44 16.01
N TYR A 88 -15.40 20.39 15.85
CA TYR A 88 -15.54 19.18 16.67
C TYR A 88 -15.31 19.46 18.16
N GLN A 89 -14.28 20.23 18.51
CA GLN A 89 -14.01 20.63 19.90
C GLN A 89 -15.15 21.46 20.49
N LYS A 90 -15.72 22.40 19.72
CA LYS A 90 -16.85 23.20 20.19
C LYS A 90 -18.10 22.37 20.40
N LEU A 91 -18.38 21.41 19.52
CA LEU A 91 -19.50 20.49 19.69
C LEU A 91 -19.34 19.64 20.95
N LEU A 92 -18.14 19.12 21.24
CA LEU A 92 -17.86 18.40 22.49
C LEU A 92 -18.07 19.28 23.74
N ALA A 93 -17.70 20.57 23.66
CA ALA A 93 -17.83 21.51 24.76
C ALA A 93 -19.29 21.92 25.07
N THR A 94 -20.25 21.62 24.20
CA THR A 94 -21.66 21.94 24.46
C THR A 94 -22.31 21.13 25.56
N GLY A 95 -21.71 20.01 25.96
CA GLY A 95 -22.25 19.16 27.03
C GLY A 95 -23.62 18.54 26.69
N VAL A 96 -24.05 18.58 25.42
CA VAL A 96 -25.24 17.85 24.96
C VAL A 96 -24.85 16.37 24.93
N GLY A 97 -25.10 15.68 26.05
CA GLY A 97 -24.61 14.33 26.37
C GLY A 97 -25.14 13.19 25.52
N ASP A 98 -25.55 13.45 24.28
CA ASP A 98 -25.92 12.42 23.32
C ASP A 98 -24.91 12.46 22.16
N ALA A 99 -24.02 11.47 22.14
CA ALA A 99 -23.01 11.31 21.11
C ALA A 99 -23.61 11.32 19.69
N PHE A 100 -24.86 10.85 19.56
CA PHE A 100 -25.59 10.84 18.29
C PHE A 100 -25.90 12.26 17.78
N ASN A 101 -26.23 13.19 18.68
CA ASN A 101 -26.50 14.59 18.31
C ASN A 101 -25.22 15.32 17.88
N ILE A 102 -24.08 14.97 18.49
CA ILE A 102 -22.77 15.53 18.11
C ILE A 102 -22.36 15.07 16.71
N GLU A 103 -22.52 13.79 16.40
CA GLU A 103 -22.18 13.23 15.09
C GLU A 103 -23.06 13.80 13.98
N ALA A 104 -24.37 13.92 14.22
CA ALA A 104 -25.31 14.52 13.27
C ALA A 104 -24.99 16.00 13.00
N ALA A 105 -24.72 16.77 14.07
CA ALA A 105 -24.34 18.18 13.94
C ALA A 105 -23.00 18.34 13.21
N PHE A 106 -22.00 17.53 13.56
CA PHE A 106 -20.69 17.55 12.90
C PHE A 106 -20.77 17.20 11.41
N SER A 107 -21.57 16.18 11.07
CA SER A 107 -21.82 15.78 9.68
C SER A 107 -22.47 16.89 8.85
N SER A 108 -23.38 17.67 9.45
CA SER A 108 -23.98 18.84 8.81
C SER A 108 -22.94 19.92 8.48
N PHE A 109 -22.02 20.21 9.40
CA PHE A 109 -20.95 21.19 9.17
C PHE A 109 -19.87 20.70 8.19
N LEU A 110 -19.52 19.41 8.22
CA LEU A 110 -18.65 18.78 7.22
C LEU A 110 -19.22 18.99 5.82
N LYS A 111 -20.50 18.69 5.64
CA LYS A 111 -21.19 18.89 4.36
C LYS A 111 -21.15 20.35 3.91
N ALA A 112 -21.39 21.30 4.82
CA ALA A 112 -21.35 22.73 4.48
C ALA A 112 -19.96 23.21 4.02
N ILE A 113 -18.88 22.61 4.53
CA ILE A 113 -17.50 22.89 4.12
C ILE A 113 -17.20 22.24 2.76
N ASP A 114 -17.60 20.99 2.55
CA ASP A 114 -17.40 20.26 1.29
C ASP A 114 -18.17 20.89 0.12
N ASP A 115 -19.42 21.30 0.36
CA ASP A 115 -20.25 21.97 -0.64
C ASP A 115 -19.59 23.30 -1.10
N HIS A 116 -18.90 24.01 -0.20
CA HIS A 116 -18.15 25.22 -0.55
C HIS A 116 -16.91 24.92 -1.40
N ASP A 117 -16.11 23.90 -1.04
CA ASP A 117 -14.96 23.46 -1.85
C ASP A 117 -15.37 23.06 -3.26
N GLN A 118 -16.52 22.38 -3.39
CA GLN A 118 -17.06 22.00 -4.68
C GLN A 118 -17.49 23.22 -5.51
N GLN A 119 -18.08 24.24 -4.88
CA GLN A 119 -18.43 25.50 -5.55
C GLN A 119 -17.19 26.24 -6.06
N GLU A 120 -16.14 26.36 -5.25
CA GLU A 120 -14.88 27.01 -5.63
C GLU A 120 -14.20 26.29 -6.80
N ARG A 121 -14.12 24.96 -6.77
CA ARG A 121 -13.57 24.15 -7.89
C ARG A 121 -14.37 24.35 -9.17
N SER A 122 -15.71 24.30 -9.08
CA SER A 122 -16.60 24.49 -10.23
C SER A 122 -16.55 25.93 -10.77
N ALA A 123 -16.19 26.91 -9.95
CA ALA A 123 -15.97 28.28 -10.39
C ALA A 123 -14.62 28.44 -11.12
N ALA A 124 -13.57 27.77 -10.64
CA ALA A 124 -12.26 27.76 -11.28
C ALA A 124 -12.30 27.10 -12.67
N ASP A 125 -12.97 25.96 -12.81
CA ASP A 125 -13.07 25.24 -14.09
C ASP A 125 -13.78 26.07 -15.16
N ARG A 126 -14.80 26.85 -14.79
CA ARG A 126 -15.52 27.75 -15.70
C ARG A 126 -14.68 28.95 -16.17
N GLY A 127 -13.59 29.28 -15.48
CA GLY A 127 -12.69 30.38 -15.84
C GLY A 127 -11.49 29.95 -16.70
N GLY A 128 -11.26 28.65 -16.89
CA GLY A 128 -10.04 28.10 -17.50
C GLY A 128 -10.01 28.03 -19.04
N ASP A 129 -11.15 28.19 -19.72
CA ASP A 129 -11.25 28.07 -21.18
C ASP A 129 -10.81 29.35 -21.94
N ARG A 130 -9.55 29.75 -21.76
CA ARG A 130 -8.85 30.59 -22.73
C ARG A 130 -7.71 29.80 -23.37
N VAL A 131 -8.06 29.11 -24.46
CA VAL A 131 -7.12 28.43 -25.36
C VAL A 131 -6.23 29.46 -26.08
N PRO A 132 -4.90 29.41 -25.98
CA PRO A 132 -4.03 30.07 -26.94
C PRO A 132 -3.94 29.20 -28.21
N ALA A 133 -4.06 29.88 -29.36
CA ALA A 133 -4.03 29.29 -30.68
C ALA A 133 -2.74 28.49 -30.96
N ARG A 134 -2.94 27.41 -31.70
CA ARG A 134 -1.92 26.53 -32.29
C ARG A 134 -1.04 27.29 -33.26
N ASP A 135 0.26 27.04 -33.22
CA ASP A 135 1.15 27.23 -34.38
C ASP A 135 1.79 25.89 -34.75
N ALA A 136 1.68 25.58 -36.04
CA ALA A 136 2.07 24.34 -36.67
C ALA A 136 3.48 24.47 -37.26
N GLY A 137 4.30 23.43 -37.09
CA GLY A 137 5.60 23.32 -37.76
C GLY A 137 6.17 21.91 -37.71
N ALA A 138 5.93 21.13 -38.77
CA ALA A 138 6.68 19.91 -39.09
C ALA A 138 7.95 20.26 -39.89
N PRO A 139 9.06 19.51 -39.77
CA PRO A 139 9.40 18.45 -40.75
C PRO A 139 10.12 17.26 -40.07
N GLY A 140 10.20 16.01 -40.54
CA GLY A 140 10.46 15.40 -41.85
C GLY A 140 10.97 13.95 -41.59
N PRO A 141 10.99 13.01 -42.57
CA PRO A 141 11.14 11.58 -42.29
C PRO A 141 12.59 11.09 -42.36
N GLY A 142 13.05 10.42 -41.30
CA GLY A 142 14.35 9.72 -41.23
C GLY A 142 14.24 8.21 -41.49
N PRO A 143 15.35 7.52 -41.86
CA PRO A 143 15.31 6.19 -42.45
C PRO A 143 15.15 5.05 -41.42
N ARG A 144 14.45 4.01 -41.88
CA ARG A 144 14.15 2.73 -41.21
C ARG A 144 15.40 2.06 -40.64
N ARG A 145 15.42 1.82 -39.32
CA ARG A 145 16.21 0.77 -38.68
C ARG A 145 15.31 -0.43 -38.37
N SER A 146 15.82 -1.61 -38.67
CA SER A 146 15.23 -2.93 -38.48
C SER A 146 14.83 -3.19 -37.03
N PRO A 147 13.74 -3.92 -36.76
CA PRO A 147 13.32 -4.23 -35.40
C PRO A 147 14.21 -5.33 -34.80
N THR A 148 15.01 -4.97 -33.79
CA THR A 148 15.52 -5.92 -32.80
C THR A 148 14.34 -6.43 -31.95
N PRO A 149 14.25 -7.74 -31.69
CA PRO A 149 13.20 -8.26 -30.80
C PRO A 149 13.38 -7.69 -29.39
N PRO A 150 12.30 -7.33 -28.68
CA PRO A 150 12.41 -6.84 -27.33
C PRO A 150 13.00 -7.94 -26.44
N ALA A 151 14.17 -7.65 -25.88
CA ALA A 151 14.66 -8.37 -24.73
C ALA A 151 13.55 -8.36 -23.69
N PHE A 152 13.14 -9.54 -23.22
CA PHE A 152 12.30 -9.69 -22.04
C PHE A 152 12.95 -8.87 -20.92
N GLU A 153 12.39 -7.69 -20.65
CA GLU A 153 12.77 -6.87 -19.52
C GLU A 153 12.48 -7.70 -18.28
N ARG A 154 13.56 -8.19 -17.68
CA ARG A 154 13.56 -8.92 -16.42
C ARG A 154 12.78 -8.08 -15.41
N PRO A 155 11.88 -8.66 -14.60
CA PRO A 155 11.21 -7.92 -13.54
C PRO A 155 12.29 -7.31 -12.64
N VAL A 156 12.41 -5.98 -12.71
CA VAL A 156 13.31 -5.23 -11.84
C VAL A 156 12.83 -5.51 -10.42
N LEU A 157 13.62 -6.25 -9.63
CA LEU A 157 13.43 -6.36 -8.19
C LEU A 157 13.74 -4.98 -7.60
N TYR A 158 12.72 -4.12 -7.60
CA TYR A 158 12.86 -2.74 -7.21
C TYR A 158 12.79 -2.63 -5.70
N ARG A 159 13.88 -2.12 -5.16
CA ARG A 159 13.96 -1.49 -3.86
C ARG A 159 12.89 -0.39 -3.82
N THR A 160 11.91 -0.48 -2.93
CA THR A 160 11.03 0.65 -2.60
C THR A 160 11.85 1.70 -1.86
N SER A 161 12.68 2.46 -2.58
CA SER A 161 13.28 3.67 -2.03
C SER A 161 12.17 4.70 -1.91
N PHE A 162 11.70 4.92 -0.68
CA PHE A 162 10.99 6.14 -0.33
C PHE A 162 11.96 7.29 -0.59
N THR A 163 11.86 7.92 -1.75
CA THR A 163 12.63 9.13 -2.06
C THR A 163 11.80 10.33 -1.63
N GLU A 164 12.45 11.33 -1.05
CA GLU A 164 11.79 12.62 -0.80
C GLU A 164 11.24 13.14 -2.13
N ARG A 165 9.93 13.36 -2.18
CA ARG A 165 9.22 13.86 -3.36
C ARG A 165 8.52 15.14 -2.95
N SER A 166 8.67 16.20 -3.71
CA SER A 166 7.85 17.39 -3.56
C SER A 166 7.08 17.71 -4.82
N GLU A 167 5.85 18.16 -4.65
CA GLU A 167 4.96 18.55 -5.75
C GLU A 167 4.41 19.95 -5.46
N SER A 168 4.56 20.86 -6.42
CA SER A 168 3.96 22.19 -6.33
C SER A 168 2.53 22.14 -6.85
N LEU A 169 1.61 22.72 -6.07
CA LEU A 169 0.19 22.83 -6.42
C LEU A 169 -0.14 24.22 -7.03
N GLY A 170 0.87 25.05 -7.29
CA GLY A 170 0.68 26.46 -7.67
C GLY A 170 0.41 27.37 -6.47
N GLY A 171 0.44 28.68 -6.70
CA GLY A 171 0.16 29.69 -5.64
C GLY A 171 1.15 29.70 -4.46
N GLY A 172 2.35 29.12 -4.63
CA GLY A 172 3.34 28.99 -3.56
C GLY A 172 3.10 27.82 -2.60
N LEU A 173 2.10 26.97 -2.86
CA LEU A 173 1.84 25.77 -2.07
C LEU A 173 2.65 24.57 -2.60
N GLU A 174 3.39 23.91 -1.71
CA GLU A 174 4.21 22.73 -2.02
C GLU A 174 3.86 21.60 -1.05
N LEU A 175 3.52 20.42 -1.59
CA LEU A 175 3.41 19.18 -0.83
C LEU A 175 4.77 18.51 -0.77
N ARG A 176 5.30 18.26 0.44
CA ARG A 176 6.55 17.53 0.64
C ARG A 176 6.28 16.18 1.29
N PHE A 177 6.56 15.12 0.54
CA PHE A 177 6.56 13.75 1.03
C PHE A 177 7.96 13.41 1.51
N ARG A 178 8.18 13.54 2.83
CA ARG A 178 9.46 13.16 3.43
C ARG A 178 9.59 11.65 3.45
N ALA A 179 10.75 11.16 3.00
CA ALA A 179 11.14 9.78 3.17
C ALA A 179 11.36 9.50 4.66
N VAL A 180 10.49 8.70 5.28
CA VAL A 180 10.73 8.19 6.63
C VAL A 180 11.55 6.92 6.51
N ALA A 181 12.77 6.92 7.05
CA ALA A 181 13.62 5.74 7.07
C ALA A 181 12.91 4.60 7.83
N PRO A 182 12.85 3.37 7.28
CA PRO A 182 12.25 2.24 7.98
C PRO A 182 12.98 1.98 9.31
N THR A 183 12.27 2.10 10.43
CA THR A 183 12.85 1.89 11.76
C THR A 183 13.06 0.41 12.08
N LYS A 184 12.25 -0.47 11.48
CA LYS A 184 12.28 -1.91 11.70
C LYS A 184 11.98 -2.66 10.41
N LEU A 185 12.78 -3.69 10.14
CA LEU A 185 12.51 -4.64 9.05
C LEU A 185 11.41 -5.61 9.45
N VAL A 186 10.52 -5.88 8.50
CA VAL A 186 9.47 -6.89 8.63
C VAL A 186 10.03 -8.21 8.12
N ASN A 187 10.23 -9.17 9.01
CA ASN A 187 10.89 -10.45 8.70
C ASN A 187 10.10 -11.67 9.19
N ASP A 188 9.04 -11.47 9.97
CA ASP A 188 8.25 -12.53 10.58
C ASP A 188 6.75 -12.18 10.58
N ALA A 189 5.91 -13.15 10.92
CA ALA A 189 4.46 -12.99 10.95
C ALA A 189 3.98 -11.91 11.94
N GLY A 190 4.64 -11.75 13.09
CA GLY A 190 4.23 -10.79 14.13
C GLY A 190 4.50 -9.34 13.71
N THR A 191 5.71 -9.09 13.21
CA THR A 191 6.11 -7.79 12.65
C THR A 191 5.32 -7.45 11.39
N TRP A 192 4.98 -8.45 10.57
CA TRP A 192 4.09 -8.26 9.43
C TRP A 192 2.69 -7.87 9.87
N THR A 193 2.11 -8.57 10.86
CA THR A 193 0.77 -8.27 11.39
C THR A 193 0.68 -6.83 11.89
N ILE A 194 1.65 -6.38 12.69
CA ILE A 194 1.68 -4.99 13.20
C ILE A 194 1.76 -3.98 12.05
N ALA A 195 2.59 -4.25 11.04
CA ALA A 195 2.73 -3.37 9.87
C ALA A 195 1.45 -3.35 9.03
N PHE A 196 0.83 -4.51 8.83
CA PHE A 196 -0.42 -4.66 8.10
C PHE A 196 -1.56 -3.96 8.83
N ASP A 197 -1.72 -4.11 10.14
CA ASP A 197 -2.79 -3.47 10.92
C ASP A 197 -2.72 -1.94 10.82
N ARG A 198 -1.51 -1.36 10.80
CA ARG A 198 -1.32 0.09 10.58
C ARG A 198 -1.72 0.51 9.17
N MET A 199 -1.32 -0.27 8.16
CA MET A 199 -1.70 -0.02 6.77
C MET A 199 -3.22 -0.16 6.59
N HIS A 200 -3.81 -1.18 7.20
CA HIS A 200 -5.24 -1.46 7.20
C HIS A 200 -6.04 -0.32 7.80
N ALA A 201 -5.67 0.17 8.99
CA ALA A 201 -6.33 1.33 9.61
C ALA A 201 -6.26 2.58 8.72
N ALA A 202 -5.11 2.85 8.09
CA ALA A 202 -4.97 3.96 7.15
C ALA A 202 -5.81 3.76 5.88
N MET A 203 -5.88 2.54 5.34
CA MET A 203 -6.70 2.23 4.18
C MET A 203 -8.19 2.37 4.49
N LEU A 204 -8.66 1.92 5.65
CA LEU A 204 -10.08 2.05 6.04
C LEU A 204 -10.48 3.48 6.35
N PHE A 205 -9.55 4.30 6.82
CA PHE A 205 -9.79 5.73 6.95
C PHE A 205 -10.13 6.37 5.59
N ILE A 206 -9.49 5.93 4.51
CA ILE A 206 -9.71 6.47 3.16
C ILE A 206 -10.84 5.71 2.43
N PHE A 207 -10.93 4.40 2.63
CA PHE A 207 -11.84 3.48 1.94
C PHE A 207 -12.56 2.56 2.94
N PRO A 208 -13.59 3.07 3.66
CA PRO A 208 -14.28 2.29 4.69
C PRO A 208 -14.91 0.99 4.16
N HIS A 209 -15.34 1.00 2.90
CA HIS A 209 -16.00 -0.13 2.24
C HIS A 209 -15.06 -1.33 1.97
N HIS A 210 -13.74 -1.14 2.04
CA HIS A 210 -12.76 -2.22 1.81
C HIS A 210 -12.51 -3.09 3.06
N ALA A 211 -13.23 -2.86 4.18
CA ALA A 211 -13.01 -3.60 5.43
C ALA A 211 -13.14 -5.12 5.27
N ARG A 212 -14.18 -5.59 4.57
CA ARG A 212 -14.40 -7.02 4.36
C ARG A 212 -13.25 -7.65 3.56
N GLU A 213 -12.89 -6.99 2.47
CA GLU A 213 -11.85 -7.43 1.54
C GLU A 213 -10.48 -7.51 2.24
N LEU A 214 -10.07 -6.43 2.92
CA LEU A 214 -8.75 -6.37 3.57
C LEU A 214 -8.64 -7.34 4.75
N ASN A 215 -9.72 -7.55 5.51
CA ASN A 215 -9.75 -8.57 6.56
C ASN A 215 -9.61 -9.98 5.98
N GLY A 216 -10.32 -10.29 4.89
CA GLY A 216 -10.19 -11.60 4.21
C GLY A 216 -8.76 -11.84 3.71
N TYR A 217 -8.11 -10.82 3.17
CA TYR A 217 -6.71 -10.91 2.76
C TYR A 217 -5.74 -11.06 3.93
N ARG A 218 -5.99 -10.35 5.04
CA ARG A 218 -5.22 -10.49 6.28
C ARG A 218 -5.24 -11.94 6.77
N ASP A 219 -6.42 -12.52 6.86
CA ASP A 219 -6.62 -13.89 7.34
C ASP A 219 -5.96 -14.91 6.39
N TYR A 220 -6.00 -14.65 5.08
CA TYR A 220 -5.30 -15.46 4.09
C TYR A 220 -3.77 -15.44 4.29
N ILE A 221 -3.15 -14.27 4.44
CA ILE A 221 -1.70 -14.17 4.66
C ILE A 221 -1.29 -14.76 6.02
N ILE A 222 -2.06 -14.53 7.08
CA ILE A 222 -1.81 -15.16 8.40
C ILE A 222 -1.87 -16.68 8.28
N SER A 223 -2.83 -17.22 7.54
CA SER A 223 -2.93 -18.66 7.30
C SER A 223 -1.72 -19.20 6.55
N LEU A 224 -1.15 -18.44 5.59
CA LEU A 224 0.10 -18.81 4.94
C LEU A 224 1.27 -18.85 5.93
N PHE A 225 1.38 -17.86 6.83
CA PHE A 225 2.41 -17.86 7.88
C PHE A 225 2.26 -19.05 8.83
N ALA A 226 1.02 -19.39 9.22
CA ALA A 226 0.75 -20.54 10.09
C ALA A 226 1.06 -21.88 9.42
N ALA A 227 0.84 -21.99 8.10
CA ALA A 227 1.10 -23.19 7.32
C ALA A 227 2.57 -23.34 6.87
N THR A 228 3.42 -22.34 7.10
CA THR A 228 4.79 -22.30 6.57
C THR A 228 5.82 -22.17 7.68
N SER A 229 6.91 -22.93 7.59
CA SER A 229 8.04 -22.80 8.53
C SER A 229 8.62 -21.39 8.56
N ASN A 230 9.01 -20.93 9.76
CA ASN A 230 9.62 -19.61 10.01
C ASN A 230 10.82 -19.32 9.10
N LEU A 231 11.55 -20.35 8.66
CA LEU A 231 12.69 -20.20 7.74
C LEU A 231 12.29 -19.62 6.37
N PHE A 232 11.02 -19.76 5.98
CA PHE A 232 10.50 -19.30 4.69
C PHE A 232 9.52 -18.13 4.82
N HIS A 233 9.40 -17.51 6.00
CA HIS A 233 8.53 -16.34 6.21
C HIS A 233 8.91 -15.14 5.33
N CYS A 234 10.19 -15.00 4.97
CA CYS A 234 10.63 -13.99 4.01
C CYS A 234 9.91 -14.09 2.65
N ARG A 235 9.63 -15.31 2.18
CA ARG A 235 8.94 -15.53 0.90
C ARG A 235 7.47 -15.14 0.97
N ILE A 236 6.81 -15.36 2.11
CA ILE A 236 5.44 -14.90 2.32
C ILE A 236 5.38 -13.38 2.29
N ILE A 237 6.37 -12.71 2.87
CA ILE A 237 6.47 -11.25 2.87
C ILE A 237 6.71 -10.72 1.44
N GLU A 238 7.54 -11.40 0.65
CA GLU A 238 7.76 -11.07 -0.76
C GLU A 238 6.50 -11.29 -1.60
N PHE A 239 5.77 -12.38 -1.35
CA PHE A 239 4.49 -12.65 -1.96
C PHE A 239 3.47 -11.55 -1.63
N ASP A 240 3.33 -11.16 -0.35
CA ASP A 240 2.45 -10.05 0.04
C ASP A 240 2.78 -8.74 -0.69
N LYS A 241 4.08 -8.41 -0.80
CA LYS A 241 4.51 -7.23 -1.55
C LYS A 241 4.09 -7.30 -3.01
N ALA A 242 4.29 -8.47 -3.65
CA ALA A 242 3.93 -8.68 -5.03
C ALA A 242 2.41 -8.64 -5.25
N ALA A 243 1.62 -9.25 -4.37
CA ALA A 243 0.16 -9.24 -4.42
C ALA A 243 -0.40 -7.82 -4.25
N ARG A 244 0.05 -7.06 -3.24
CA ARG A 244 -0.34 -5.65 -3.06
C ARG A 244 0.02 -4.78 -4.26
N LYS A 245 1.18 -5.01 -4.87
CA LYS A 245 1.56 -4.34 -6.11
C LYS A 245 0.59 -4.69 -7.25
N HIS A 246 0.26 -5.97 -7.40
CA HIS A 246 -0.63 -6.42 -8.46
C HIS A 246 -2.00 -5.77 -8.37
N VAL A 247 -2.60 -5.75 -7.17
CA VAL A 247 -3.90 -5.10 -6.91
C VAL A 247 -3.82 -3.59 -7.16
N THR A 248 -2.77 -2.89 -6.69
CA THR A 248 -2.66 -1.44 -6.90
C THR A 248 -2.46 -1.04 -8.35
N GLN A 249 -1.92 -1.92 -9.18
CA GLN A 249 -1.72 -1.68 -10.61
C GLN A 249 -2.95 -2.01 -11.46
N ARG A 250 -3.90 -2.78 -10.92
CA ARG A 250 -5.05 -3.31 -11.65
C ARG A 250 -6.34 -2.98 -10.94
N ARG A 251 -7.22 -2.24 -11.63
CA ARG A 251 -8.53 -1.85 -11.08
C ARG A 251 -9.58 -2.96 -11.15
N ASP A 252 -9.25 -4.11 -11.75
CA ASP A 252 -10.14 -5.25 -11.98
C ASP A 252 -9.89 -6.44 -11.04
N ILE A 253 -9.12 -6.22 -9.96
CA ILE A 253 -8.73 -7.25 -9.00
C ILE A 253 -8.95 -6.74 -7.59
N GLU A 254 -9.57 -7.57 -6.77
CA GLU A 254 -9.69 -7.37 -5.32
C GLU A 254 -8.67 -8.24 -4.57
N PHE A 255 -8.32 -7.83 -3.35
CA PHE A 255 -7.45 -8.60 -2.46
C PHE A 255 -8.02 -9.97 -2.07
N THR A 256 -9.32 -10.18 -2.22
CA THR A 256 -9.98 -11.48 -1.99
C THR A 256 -9.96 -12.41 -3.21
N ASP A 257 -9.52 -11.93 -4.38
CA ASP A 257 -9.39 -12.74 -5.60
C ASP A 257 -8.15 -13.63 -5.55
N PHE A 258 -8.05 -14.53 -4.56
CA PHE A 258 -6.83 -15.32 -4.32
C PHE A 258 -6.40 -16.17 -5.51
N VAL A 259 -7.34 -16.61 -6.34
CA VAL A 259 -7.07 -17.36 -7.57
C VAL A 259 -6.22 -16.55 -8.54
N LYS A 260 -6.42 -15.23 -8.61
CA LYS A 260 -5.64 -14.31 -9.45
C LYS A 260 -4.22 -14.06 -8.92
N PHE A 261 -3.88 -14.60 -7.75
CA PHE A 261 -2.53 -14.53 -7.18
C PHE A 261 -1.79 -15.87 -7.24
N MET A 262 -2.37 -16.92 -7.83
CA MET A 262 -1.75 -18.25 -7.86
C MET A 262 -0.43 -18.26 -8.64
N ASP A 263 -0.36 -17.54 -9.75
CA ASP A 263 0.86 -17.36 -10.53
C ASP A 263 1.97 -16.67 -9.70
N ILE A 264 1.63 -15.59 -8.98
CA ILE A 264 2.55 -14.88 -8.09
C ILE A 264 2.99 -15.78 -6.93
N LYS A 265 2.04 -16.52 -6.34
CA LYS A 265 2.31 -17.46 -5.25
C LYS A 265 3.28 -18.55 -5.68
N THR A 266 3.04 -19.19 -6.82
CA THR A 266 3.93 -20.21 -7.36
C THR A 266 5.29 -19.65 -7.72
N ALA A 267 5.35 -18.43 -8.28
CA ALA A 267 6.63 -17.80 -8.62
C ALA A 267 7.52 -17.51 -7.40
N VAL A 268 6.93 -17.14 -6.26
CA VAL A 268 7.66 -16.65 -5.07
C VAL A 268 7.80 -17.70 -3.97
N ILE A 269 6.75 -18.47 -3.68
CA ILE A 269 6.70 -19.38 -2.53
C ILE A 269 7.07 -20.81 -2.92
N ASP A 270 6.50 -21.34 -4.00
CA ASP A 270 6.66 -22.75 -4.36
C ASP A 270 8.11 -23.08 -4.71
N SER A 271 8.56 -24.29 -4.35
CA SER A 271 9.95 -24.74 -4.54
C SER A 271 10.42 -24.72 -6.00
N ILE A 272 9.48 -24.76 -6.94
CA ILE A 272 9.70 -24.68 -8.39
C ILE A 272 9.63 -23.25 -8.94
N GLY A 273 9.31 -22.27 -8.10
CA GLY A 273 9.13 -20.89 -8.48
C GLY A 273 10.41 -20.23 -9.00
N VAL A 274 10.27 -19.33 -9.98
CA VAL A 274 11.39 -18.59 -10.55
C VAL A 274 12.17 -17.79 -9.50
N GLY A 275 11.49 -17.23 -8.48
CA GLY A 275 12.15 -16.52 -7.38
C GLY A 275 12.98 -17.43 -6.47
N VAL A 276 12.61 -18.71 -6.36
CA VAL A 276 13.33 -19.71 -5.57
C VAL A 276 14.63 -20.13 -6.25
N LEU A 277 14.58 -20.35 -7.58
CA LEU A 277 15.77 -20.68 -8.36
C LEU A 277 16.78 -19.52 -8.39
N ASP A 278 16.30 -18.28 -8.47
CA ASP A 278 17.16 -17.11 -8.42
C ASP A 278 17.81 -16.92 -7.03
N ALA A 279 17.06 -17.09 -5.94
CA ALA A 279 17.64 -17.10 -4.59
C ALA A 279 18.63 -18.26 -4.36
N GLN A 280 18.41 -19.41 -4.99
CA GLN A 280 19.34 -20.54 -4.95
C GLN A 280 20.62 -20.25 -5.76
N ARG A 281 20.52 -19.55 -6.89
CA ARG A 281 21.66 -19.05 -7.67
C ARG A 281 22.44 -17.98 -6.91
N GLU A 282 21.74 -17.09 -6.21
CA GLU A 282 22.37 -16.07 -5.37
C GLU A 282 23.10 -16.68 -4.16
N SER A 283 22.49 -17.65 -3.47
CA SER A 283 23.13 -18.37 -2.36
C SER A 283 24.29 -19.26 -2.80
N SER A 284 24.22 -19.89 -3.98
CA SER A 284 25.38 -20.61 -4.56
C SER A 284 26.47 -19.67 -5.09
N SER A 285 26.13 -18.43 -5.46
CA SER A 285 27.11 -17.38 -5.76
C SER A 285 27.69 -16.70 -4.50
N GLY A 286 27.07 -16.88 -3.33
CA GLY A 286 27.47 -16.30 -2.05
C GLY A 286 28.56 -17.07 -1.29
N ALA A 287 28.93 -18.27 -1.74
CA ALA A 287 30.01 -19.08 -1.15
C ALA A 287 31.34 -19.00 -1.92
N ALA A 288 31.46 -18.10 -2.90
CA ALA A 288 32.77 -17.70 -3.37
C ALA A 288 33.39 -16.79 -2.30
N ARG A 289 34.18 -17.37 -1.38
CA ARG A 289 35.26 -16.62 -0.69
C ARG A 289 35.84 -15.68 -1.73
N LYS A 290 35.78 -14.36 -1.53
CA LYS A 290 36.38 -13.36 -2.44
C LYS A 290 37.77 -13.87 -2.78
N SER A 291 37.90 -14.58 -3.91
CA SER A 291 39.18 -15.11 -4.29
C SER A 291 39.96 -13.85 -4.57
N LYS A 292 41.15 -13.76 -3.97
CA LYS A 292 42.09 -12.71 -4.35
C LYS A 292 42.43 -13.04 -5.81
N SER A 293 41.62 -12.60 -6.78
CA SER A 293 41.80 -12.93 -8.19
C SER A 293 42.73 -11.94 -8.86
N GLU A 294 42.81 -10.74 -8.31
CA GLU A 294 43.58 -9.64 -8.86
C GLU A 294 44.94 -9.49 -8.18
N ALA A 295 45.97 -9.29 -9.00
CA ALA A 295 47.31 -8.92 -8.57
C ALA A 295 47.30 -7.57 -7.85
N CYS A 296 48.11 -7.42 -6.81
CA CYS A 296 48.24 -6.18 -6.06
C CYS A 296 49.15 -5.19 -6.80
N ASN A 297 48.58 -4.15 -7.41
CA ASN A 297 49.36 -3.11 -8.10
C ASN A 297 50.30 -2.34 -7.15
N ASN A 298 49.89 -2.12 -5.90
CA ASN A 298 50.76 -1.47 -4.91
C ASN A 298 51.99 -2.32 -4.59
N TRP A 299 51.83 -3.64 -4.49
CA TRP A 299 52.96 -4.56 -4.26
C TRP A 299 53.89 -4.60 -5.48
N ASN A 300 53.32 -4.68 -6.69
CA ASN A 300 54.07 -4.61 -7.95
C ASN A 300 54.84 -3.29 -8.11
N SER A 301 54.36 -2.20 -7.51
CA SER A 301 55.07 -0.91 -7.48
C SER A 301 55.99 -0.71 -6.26
N GLY A 302 56.17 -1.73 -5.42
CA GLY A 302 56.99 -1.64 -4.19
C GLY A 302 56.41 -0.78 -3.07
N ARG A 303 55.14 -0.37 -3.17
CA ARG A 303 54.45 0.54 -2.22
C ARG A 303 53.46 -0.16 -1.29
N CYS A 304 53.37 -1.49 -1.33
CA CYS A 304 52.49 -2.24 -0.41
C CYS A 304 53.19 -2.49 0.92
N THR A 305 52.58 -2.05 2.01
CA THR A 305 53.05 -2.26 3.39
C THR A 305 52.42 -3.49 4.06
N ALA A 306 51.40 -4.09 3.43
CA ALA A 306 50.74 -5.28 3.96
C ALA A 306 51.51 -6.56 3.58
N ASN A 307 51.56 -7.54 4.49
CA ASN A 307 52.12 -8.87 4.20
C ASN A 307 51.22 -9.65 3.22
N ALA A 308 51.78 -10.60 2.47
CA ALA A 308 51.06 -11.36 1.43
C ALA A 308 49.77 -12.05 1.93
N GLY A 309 49.76 -12.50 3.19
CA GLY A 309 48.56 -13.06 3.85
C GLY A 309 47.50 -12.01 4.18
N ALA A 310 47.91 -10.82 4.63
CA ALA A 310 47.04 -9.73 5.08
C ALA A 310 46.57 -8.80 3.95
N CYS A 311 47.23 -8.84 2.79
CA CYS A 311 46.86 -8.01 1.66
C CYS A 311 45.55 -8.50 1.01
N ARG A 312 44.65 -7.56 0.70
CA ARG A 312 43.37 -7.83 0.04
C ARG A 312 43.53 -8.39 -1.38
N ARG A 313 44.68 -8.15 -2.03
CA ARG A 313 45.02 -8.59 -3.39
C ARG A 313 46.22 -9.55 -3.37
N LEU A 314 46.43 -10.33 -4.43
CA LEU A 314 47.54 -11.28 -4.50
C LEU A 314 48.87 -10.57 -4.72
N HIS A 315 49.90 -11.00 -4.00
CA HIS A 315 51.29 -10.59 -4.25
C HIS A 315 51.90 -11.45 -5.35
N ILE A 316 51.40 -11.26 -6.57
CA ILE A 316 51.87 -11.89 -7.80
C ILE A 316 52.14 -10.82 -8.85
N CYS A 317 53.01 -11.12 -9.80
CA CYS A 317 53.34 -10.23 -10.90
C CYS A 317 52.08 -9.87 -11.69
N ASN A 318 51.88 -8.58 -11.99
CA ASN A 318 50.72 -8.14 -12.77
C ASN A 318 50.83 -8.48 -14.26
N LEU A 319 52.04 -8.75 -14.78
CA LEU A 319 52.31 -9.12 -16.17
C LEU A 319 52.11 -10.63 -16.39
N CYS A 320 52.94 -11.49 -15.79
CA CYS A 320 52.92 -12.94 -16.02
C CYS A 320 52.08 -13.73 -15.00
N LYS A 321 51.49 -13.06 -13.99
CA LYS A 321 50.66 -13.68 -12.93
C LYS A 321 51.36 -14.72 -12.06
N THR A 322 52.69 -14.83 -12.10
CA THR A 322 53.46 -15.73 -11.23
C THR A 322 53.91 -15.04 -9.94
N ALA A 323 54.20 -15.82 -8.91
CA ALA A 323 54.72 -15.33 -7.63
C ALA A 323 56.26 -15.21 -7.67
N GLY A 324 56.83 -14.37 -6.80
CA GLY A 324 58.27 -14.28 -6.59
C GLY A 324 58.95 -13.02 -7.13
N HIS A 325 58.30 -12.27 -8.03
CA HIS A 325 58.82 -11.02 -8.56
C HIS A 325 57.73 -9.97 -8.81
N LYS A 326 58.11 -8.69 -8.83
CA LYS A 326 57.23 -7.56 -9.12
C LYS A 326 57.22 -7.27 -10.62
N GLY A 327 56.19 -6.59 -11.12
CA GLY A 327 56.06 -6.20 -12.53
C GLY A 327 57.33 -5.62 -13.18
N PRO A 328 58.08 -4.70 -12.55
CA PRO A 328 59.32 -4.16 -13.11
C PRO A 328 60.45 -5.18 -13.27
N ASP A 329 60.46 -6.22 -12.45
CA ASP A 329 61.48 -7.29 -12.44
C ASP A 329 61.01 -8.52 -13.22
N CYS A 330 59.97 -8.37 -14.05
CA CYS A 330 59.36 -9.48 -14.78
C CYS A 330 60.22 -9.90 -15.98
N PRO A 331 60.50 -11.20 -16.18
CA PRO A 331 61.20 -11.69 -17.36
C PRO A 331 60.47 -11.34 -18.67
N ASP A 332 59.15 -11.34 -18.65
CA ASP A 332 58.28 -10.99 -19.79
C ASP A 332 58.01 -9.47 -19.89
N HIS A 333 58.86 -8.62 -19.32
CA HIS A 333 58.67 -7.18 -19.38
C HIS A 333 58.96 -6.68 -20.81
N PRO A 334 58.10 -5.85 -21.43
CA PRO A 334 58.21 -5.47 -22.85
C PRO A 334 59.42 -4.58 -23.22
N TRP A 335 60.36 -4.40 -22.30
CA TRP A 335 61.59 -3.61 -22.47
C TRP A 335 62.84 -4.38 -22.02
N ASN A 336 62.71 -5.70 -21.82
CA ASN A 336 63.78 -6.64 -21.49
C ASN A 336 63.95 -7.65 -22.63
#